data_AF-A0A529XX38-F1
#
_entry.id   AF-A0A529XX38-F1
#
_cell.length_a   1.000
_cell.length_b   1.000
_cell.length_c   1.000
_cell.angle_alpha   90.00
_cell.angle_beta   90.00
_cell.angle_gamma   90.00
#
_symmetry.space_group_name_H-M   'P 1'
#
loop_
_entity.id
_entity.type
_entity.pdbx_description
1 polymer ?
#
loop_
_entity_poly.entity_id
_entity_poly.type
_entity_poly.pdbx_seq_one_letter_code
_entity_poly.pdbx_strand_id
1 'polypeptide(L)'
;VKDIKLSAKGKADVANPTADLSLTGNAEGQALDIEASLVTADGKRSIKGLTLALGDNKVSGDLALDDKFLPLGTLTLAVPDIGPLAALANLTATGDINGMIAFAKEGEAPTVTINAASTSIARGDLAAKAITVNALIANYLKGPAISGTIKADNVTAGSTVISGIGIDLKRDGDWTNFTGGATASGIPATATGRVKIADGTTSVEITSGEATVRGIKAAIAEPSRLSIANGVTIIEKLALNLGGGSATVSGSAGETLD
;
A
#
# COMPACT_ATOMS: atom_id res chain seq x y z
N VAL A 1 -9.85 19.35 -11.80
CA VAL A 1 -8.71 20.31 -11.93
C VAL A 1 -9.11 21.44 -12.87
N LYS A 2 -8.80 22.69 -12.53
CA LYS A 2 -9.10 23.92 -13.29
C LYS A 2 -7.85 24.81 -13.36
N ASP A 3 -7.89 25.81 -14.26
CA ASP A 3 -6.87 26.87 -14.38
C ASP A 3 -5.44 26.36 -14.58
N ILE A 4 -5.31 25.27 -15.35
CA ILE A 4 -4.02 24.62 -15.57
C ILE A 4 -3.15 25.47 -16.48
N LYS A 5 -1.94 25.78 -16.01
CA LYS A 5 -0.87 26.39 -16.79
C LYS A 5 0.37 25.52 -16.72
N LEU A 6 0.74 24.96 -17.88
CA LEU A 6 2.00 24.26 -18.08
C LEU A 6 3.02 25.21 -18.73
N SER A 7 4.22 25.28 -18.17
CA SER A 7 5.37 25.95 -18.77
C SER A 7 6.55 24.97 -18.86
N ALA A 8 7.24 25.02 -20.00
CA ALA A 8 8.44 24.25 -20.23
C ALA A 8 9.49 25.17 -20.85
N LYS A 9 10.69 25.19 -20.27
CA LYS A 9 11.84 25.93 -20.79
C LYS A 9 13.03 24.99 -20.84
N GLY A 10 13.65 24.84 -22.00
CA GLY A 10 14.73 23.87 -22.15
C GLY A 10 15.86 24.33 -23.04
N LYS A 11 17.01 23.67 -22.89
CA LYS A 11 18.13 23.76 -23.81
C LYS A 11 18.05 22.58 -24.78
N ALA A 12 17.84 22.89 -26.06
CA ALA A 12 17.89 21.91 -27.14
C ALA A 12 19.36 21.61 -27.51
N ASP A 13 20.02 20.84 -26.66
CA ASP A 13 21.34 20.27 -26.92
C ASP A 13 21.16 18.81 -27.34
N VAL A 14 21.71 18.41 -28.48
CA VAL A 14 21.51 17.05 -29.04
C VAL A 14 22.11 15.98 -28.13
N ALA A 15 23.22 16.28 -27.44
CA ALA A 15 23.90 15.33 -26.56
C ALA A 15 23.37 15.39 -25.13
N ASN A 16 23.05 16.58 -24.63
CA ASN A 16 22.70 16.81 -23.22
C ASN A 16 21.47 17.72 -23.07
N PRO A 17 20.29 17.33 -23.59
CA PRO A 17 19.10 18.15 -23.49
C PRO A 17 18.67 18.35 -22.03
N THR A 18 18.20 19.56 -21.73
CA THR A 18 17.59 19.90 -20.44
C THR A 18 16.25 20.59 -20.62
N ALA A 19 15.32 20.39 -19.69
CA ALA A 19 14.04 21.08 -19.65
C ALA A 19 13.57 21.28 -18.21
N ASP A 20 13.35 22.52 -17.83
CA ASP A 20 12.62 22.90 -16.61
C ASP A 20 11.13 22.91 -16.93
N LEU A 21 10.37 22.17 -16.13
CA LEU A 21 8.92 22.03 -16.22
C LEU A 21 8.29 22.65 -14.98
N SER A 22 7.24 23.44 -15.19
CA SER A 22 6.32 23.87 -14.12
C SER A 22 4.88 23.67 -14.57
N LEU A 23 4.05 23.13 -13.69
CA LEU A 23 2.60 23.05 -13.88
C LEU A 23 1.93 23.64 -12.65
N THR A 24 1.12 24.68 -12.88
CA THR A 24 0.30 25.29 -11.84
C THR A 24 -1.17 25.10 -12.18
N GLY A 25 -2.04 25.08 -11.16
CA GLY A 25 -3.48 25.01 -11.36
C GLY A 25 -4.25 24.98 -10.04
N ASN A 26 -5.51 24.57 -10.12
CA ASN A 26 -6.37 24.38 -8.96
C ASN A 26 -7.03 22.99 -9.00
N ALA A 27 -6.97 22.24 -7.91
CA ALA A 27 -7.69 20.98 -7.74
C ALA A 27 -8.40 20.97 -6.39
N GLU A 28 -9.69 20.63 -6.38
CA GLU A 28 -10.51 20.65 -5.16
C GLU A 28 -10.45 21.95 -4.36
N GLY A 29 -10.33 23.10 -5.05
CA GLY A 29 -10.21 24.40 -4.41
C GLY A 29 -8.81 24.71 -3.87
N GLN A 30 -7.86 23.78 -3.96
CA GLN A 30 -6.48 23.94 -3.50
C GLN A 30 -5.53 24.23 -4.66
N ALA A 31 -4.48 25.01 -4.38
CA ALA A 31 -3.42 25.27 -5.34
C ALA A 31 -2.66 23.97 -5.66
N LEU A 32 -2.52 23.68 -6.96
CA LEU A 32 -1.69 22.62 -7.48
C LEU A 32 -0.42 23.27 -8.06
N ASP A 33 0.73 22.78 -7.63
CA ASP A 33 2.04 23.20 -8.14
C ASP A 33 2.93 21.97 -8.35
N ILE A 34 3.53 21.85 -9.53
CA ILE A 34 4.45 20.77 -9.87
C ILE A 34 5.66 21.39 -10.54
N GLU A 35 6.85 21.12 -10.01
CA GLU A 35 8.12 21.55 -10.59
C GLU A 35 9.05 20.37 -10.78
N ALA A 36 9.82 20.37 -11.87
CA ALA A 36 10.89 19.41 -12.11
C ALA A 36 11.84 19.87 -13.20
N SER A 37 13.13 19.54 -13.08
CA SER A 37 14.12 19.68 -14.15
C SER A 37 14.48 18.32 -14.74
N LEU A 38 14.17 18.12 -16.02
CA LEU A 38 14.60 16.97 -16.79
C LEU A 38 15.99 17.25 -17.34
N VAL A 39 16.95 16.37 -17.02
CA VAL A 39 18.34 16.51 -17.42
C VAL A 39 18.82 15.22 -18.04
N THR A 40 19.37 15.32 -19.24
CA THR A 40 20.18 14.25 -19.84
C THR A 40 21.65 14.66 -19.80
N ALA A 41 22.49 13.81 -19.23
CA ALA A 41 23.93 13.99 -19.19
C ALA A 41 24.62 12.65 -19.42
N ASP A 42 25.55 12.58 -20.38
CA ASP A 42 26.30 11.36 -20.70
C ASP A 42 25.39 10.14 -21.00
N GLY A 43 24.28 10.39 -21.71
CA GLY A 43 23.25 9.38 -22.01
C GLY A 43 22.34 8.99 -20.85
N LYS A 44 22.61 9.48 -19.63
CA LYS A 44 21.79 9.21 -18.43
C LYS A 44 20.73 10.28 -18.27
N ARG A 45 19.50 9.85 -17.99
CA ARG A 45 18.35 10.73 -17.77
C ARG A 45 18.07 10.87 -16.29
N SER A 46 17.65 12.07 -15.88
CA SER A 46 17.28 12.34 -14.50
C SER A 46 16.18 13.40 -14.43
N ILE A 47 15.36 13.30 -13.38
CA ILE A 47 14.39 14.27 -12.91
C ILE A 47 14.97 14.83 -11.63
N LYS A 48 15.31 16.11 -11.62
CA LYS A 48 15.89 16.82 -10.48
C LYS A 48 14.91 17.82 -9.92
N GLY A 49 14.91 17.98 -8.61
CA GLY A 49 14.04 18.90 -7.90
C GLY A 49 12.55 18.60 -8.13
N LEU A 50 12.17 17.32 -8.31
CA LEU A 50 10.75 16.99 -8.45
C LEU A 50 10.04 17.43 -7.18
N THR A 51 9.07 18.30 -7.33
CA THR A 51 8.11 18.66 -6.28
C THR A 51 6.71 18.61 -6.87
N LEU A 52 5.79 18.03 -6.11
CA LEU A 52 4.36 18.10 -6.35
C LEU A 52 3.73 18.59 -5.05
N ALA A 53 3.03 19.71 -5.12
CA ALA A 53 2.29 20.30 -4.03
C ALA A 53 0.79 20.41 -4.39
N LEU A 54 -0.07 19.96 -3.48
CA LEU A 54 -1.51 20.19 -3.55
C LEU A 54 -1.99 20.68 -2.19
N GLY A 55 -2.18 22.00 -2.08
CA GLY A 55 -2.32 22.65 -0.78
C GLY A 55 -1.08 22.40 0.08
N ASP A 56 -1.27 21.90 1.30
CA ASP A 56 -0.19 21.57 2.23
C ASP A 56 0.46 20.19 1.96
N ASN A 57 -0.11 19.40 1.05
CA ASN A 57 0.43 18.10 0.69
C ASN A 57 1.61 18.24 -0.25
N LYS A 58 2.69 17.51 0.04
CA LYS A 58 3.91 17.55 -0.75
C LYS A 58 4.47 16.15 -1.02
N VAL A 59 4.89 15.93 -2.27
CA VAL A 59 5.76 14.82 -2.68
C VAL A 59 7.00 15.43 -3.32
N SER A 60 8.19 14.98 -2.93
CA SER A 60 9.42 15.53 -3.50
C SER A 60 10.59 14.55 -3.56
N GLY A 61 11.49 14.72 -4.53
CA GLY A 61 12.72 13.95 -4.62
C GLY A 61 13.47 14.12 -5.93
N ASP A 62 14.58 13.41 -6.06
CA ASP A 62 15.33 13.29 -7.31
C ASP A 62 15.26 11.84 -7.80
N LEU A 63 15.07 11.67 -9.11
CA LEU A 63 14.98 10.36 -9.74
C LEU A 63 15.92 10.30 -10.95
N ALA A 64 16.91 9.41 -10.91
CA ALA A 64 17.54 8.94 -12.15
C ALA A 64 16.60 7.99 -12.88
N LEU A 65 16.70 7.94 -14.20
CA LEU A 65 15.95 7.02 -15.05
C LEU A 65 16.94 6.12 -15.78
N ASP A 66 16.74 4.80 -15.69
CA ASP A 66 17.54 3.84 -16.44
C ASP A 66 17.16 3.84 -17.95
N ASP A 67 17.80 2.97 -18.74
CA ASP A 67 17.55 2.88 -20.18
C ASP A 67 16.09 2.49 -20.53
N LYS A 68 15.38 1.85 -19.59
CA LYS A 68 13.96 1.49 -19.69
C LYS A 68 13.05 2.52 -19.02
N PHE A 69 13.59 3.67 -18.62
CA PHE A 69 12.91 4.73 -17.86
C PHE A 69 12.43 4.30 -16.47
N LEU A 70 13.02 3.26 -15.88
CA LEU A 70 12.72 2.88 -14.51
C LEU A 70 13.33 3.91 -13.55
N PRO A 71 12.56 4.43 -12.58
CA PRO A 71 13.07 5.39 -11.63
C PRO A 71 14.04 4.75 -10.64
N LEU A 72 15.07 5.50 -10.28
CA LEU A 72 16.06 5.19 -9.25
C LEU A 72 16.25 6.43 -8.39
N GLY A 73 16.03 6.32 -7.08
CA GLY A 73 16.06 7.47 -6.19
C GLY A 73 15.03 7.35 -5.08
N THR A 74 14.75 8.45 -4.38
CA THR A 74 13.82 8.44 -3.25
C THR A 74 12.82 9.58 -3.38
N LEU A 75 11.55 9.28 -3.18
CA LEU A 75 10.49 10.25 -2.99
C LEU A 75 10.15 10.35 -1.51
N THR A 76 10.08 11.57 -1.01
CA THR A 76 9.56 11.90 0.32
C THR A 76 8.09 12.27 0.20
N LEU A 77 7.29 11.72 1.10
CA LEU A 77 5.87 12.01 1.25
C LEU A 77 5.67 12.83 2.52
N ALA A 78 5.08 14.02 2.38
CA ALA A 78 4.62 14.87 3.46
C ALA A 78 3.18 15.27 3.17
N VAL A 79 2.23 14.40 3.54
CA VAL A 79 0.82 14.51 3.16
C VAL A 79 -0.01 14.62 4.43
N PRO A 80 -0.20 15.83 4.99
CA PRO A 80 -1.01 16.03 6.19
C PRO A 80 -2.52 15.81 5.94
N ASP A 81 -2.99 15.85 4.69
CA ASP A 81 -4.39 15.58 4.32
C ASP A 81 -4.48 14.84 2.98
N ILE A 82 -4.77 13.54 2.99
CA ILE A 82 -4.91 12.75 1.76
C ILE A 82 -6.17 13.09 0.94
N GLY A 83 -7.14 13.82 1.50
CA GLY A 83 -8.44 14.06 0.88
C GLY A 83 -8.36 14.66 -0.53
N PRO A 84 -7.66 15.79 -0.73
CA PRO A 84 -7.47 16.40 -2.04
C PRO A 84 -6.80 15.46 -3.05
N LEU A 85 -5.82 14.66 -2.62
CA LEU A 85 -5.14 13.68 -3.49
C LEU A 85 -6.07 12.51 -3.87
N ALA A 86 -6.86 12.01 -2.92
CA ALA A 86 -7.84 10.97 -3.17
C ALA A 86 -8.91 11.42 -4.18
N ALA A 87 -9.37 12.67 -4.05
CA ALA A 87 -10.37 13.25 -4.95
C ALA A 87 -9.87 13.36 -6.40
N LEU A 88 -8.57 13.56 -6.63
CA LEU A 88 -7.99 13.50 -7.99
C LEU A 88 -8.20 12.13 -8.66
N ALA A 89 -8.23 11.06 -7.87
CA ALA A 89 -8.53 9.70 -8.33
C ALA A 89 -10.03 9.38 -8.25
N ASN A 90 -10.88 10.39 -8.03
CA ASN A 90 -12.32 10.24 -7.81
C ASN A 90 -12.65 9.31 -6.63
N LEU A 91 -11.79 9.34 -5.61
CA LEU A 91 -11.95 8.61 -4.35
C LEU A 91 -12.25 9.59 -3.22
N THR A 92 -12.94 9.09 -2.20
CA THR A 92 -13.14 9.82 -0.94
C THR A 92 -12.33 9.12 0.14
N ALA A 93 -11.34 9.83 0.69
CA ALA A 93 -10.54 9.37 1.81
C ALA A 93 -10.16 10.56 2.70
N THR A 94 -9.81 10.31 3.94
CA THR A 94 -9.34 11.31 4.90
C THR A 94 -8.15 10.75 5.68
N GLY A 95 -7.34 11.64 6.26
CA GLY A 95 -6.18 11.25 7.05
C GLY A 95 -4.86 11.76 6.49
N ASP A 96 -3.75 11.20 6.97
CA ASP A 96 -2.40 11.67 6.66
C ASP A 96 -1.50 10.52 6.21
N ILE A 97 -0.46 10.82 5.43
CA ILE A 97 0.63 9.89 5.08
C ILE A 97 1.95 10.64 5.10
N ASN A 98 2.91 10.12 5.85
CA ASN A 98 4.27 10.66 5.90
C ASN A 98 5.28 9.52 5.71
N GLY A 99 6.35 9.75 4.95
CA GLY A 99 7.34 8.70 4.75
C GLY A 99 8.20 8.85 3.51
N MET A 100 8.78 7.74 3.09
CA MET A 100 9.66 7.65 1.93
C MET A 100 9.32 6.43 1.08
N ILE A 101 9.45 6.61 -0.23
CA ILE A 101 9.43 5.55 -1.24
C ILE A 101 10.77 5.59 -1.96
N ALA A 102 11.58 4.55 -1.79
CA ALA A 102 12.86 4.39 -2.47
C ALA A 102 12.74 3.41 -3.62
N PHE A 103 13.15 3.84 -4.80
CA PHE A 103 13.25 3.03 -6.01
C PHE A 103 14.72 2.65 -6.23
N ALA A 104 14.96 1.35 -6.40
CA ALA A 104 16.29 0.83 -6.68
C ALA A 104 16.21 -0.30 -7.73
N LYS A 105 17.36 -0.76 -8.18
CA LYS A 105 17.45 -1.87 -9.13
C LYS A 105 18.73 -2.66 -8.88
N GLU A 106 18.58 -3.98 -8.76
CA GLU A 106 19.69 -4.92 -8.69
C GLU A 106 19.62 -5.84 -9.92
N GLY A 107 20.64 -5.78 -10.79
CA GLY A 107 20.58 -6.44 -12.08
C GLY A 107 19.37 -5.95 -12.89
N GLU A 108 18.49 -6.86 -13.34
CA GLU A 108 17.27 -6.52 -14.08
C GLU A 108 16.00 -6.44 -13.20
N ALA A 109 16.13 -6.61 -11.88
CA ALA A 109 15.01 -6.65 -10.95
C ALA A 109 14.88 -5.31 -10.20
N PRO A 110 13.92 -4.45 -10.57
CA PRO A 110 13.71 -3.20 -9.84
C PRO A 110 12.96 -3.45 -8.54
N THR A 111 13.28 -2.69 -7.50
CA THR A 111 12.72 -2.82 -6.16
C THR A 111 12.11 -1.50 -5.70
N VAL A 112 11.10 -1.61 -4.85
CA VAL A 112 10.52 -0.46 -4.15
C VAL A 112 10.56 -0.72 -2.65
N THR A 113 11.17 0.18 -1.90
CA THR A 113 11.12 0.19 -0.44
C THR A 113 10.18 1.29 0.03
N ILE A 114 9.20 0.94 0.86
CA ILE A 114 8.24 1.86 1.46
C ILE A 114 8.54 1.92 2.95
N ASN A 115 8.80 3.11 3.47
CA ASN A 115 8.84 3.38 4.90
C ASN A 115 7.89 4.53 5.16
N ALA A 116 6.69 4.22 5.62
CA ALA A 116 5.61 5.20 5.77
C ALA A 116 4.86 5.01 7.09
N ALA A 117 4.35 6.11 7.60
CA ALA A 117 3.50 6.15 8.77
C ALA A 117 2.29 7.04 8.50
N SER A 118 1.23 6.78 9.25
CA SER A 118 0.01 7.57 9.24
C SER A 118 -0.57 7.62 10.64
N THR A 119 -1.02 8.80 11.05
CA THR A 119 -1.77 8.95 12.31
C THR A 119 -3.15 8.33 12.15
N SER A 120 -3.80 8.57 11.01
CA SER A 120 -5.04 7.90 10.64
C SER A 120 -5.29 7.92 9.14
N ILE A 121 -6.00 6.92 8.63
CA ILE A 121 -6.58 6.92 7.28
C ILE A 121 -8.01 6.38 7.39
N ALA A 122 -8.95 7.00 6.67
CA ALA A 122 -10.30 6.47 6.56
C ALA A 122 -10.86 6.59 5.13
N ARG A 123 -11.67 5.61 4.73
CA ARG A 123 -12.43 5.53 3.47
C ARG A 123 -13.74 4.80 3.73
N GLY A 124 -14.86 5.51 3.63
CA GLY A 124 -16.18 4.96 3.98
C GLY A 124 -16.20 4.47 5.43
N ASP A 125 -16.65 3.24 5.66
CA ASP A 125 -16.73 2.61 6.98
C ASP A 125 -15.42 1.97 7.45
N LEU A 126 -14.35 2.07 6.63
CA LEU A 126 -13.02 1.58 6.97
C LEU A 126 -12.17 2.73 7.52
N ALA A 127 -11.63 2.56 8.72
CA ALA A 127 -10.69 3.50 9.32
C ALA A 127 -9.54 2.76 10.00
N ALA A 128 -8.34 3.29 9.93
CA ALA A 128 -7.16 2.76 10.59
C ALA A 128 -6.41 3.90 11.30
N LYS A 129 -5.76 3.61 12.43
CA LYS A 129 -4.98 4.60 13.20
C LYS A 129 -3.61 4.06 13.59
N ALA A 130 -2.67 4.99 13.77
CA ALA A 130 -1.28 4.75 14.14
C ALA A 130 -0.66 3.63 13.30
N ILE A 131 -0.67 3.84 11.99
CA ILE A 131 -0.22 2.87 11.01
C ILE A 131 1.28 3.08 10.77
N THR A 132 2.05 1.99 10.76
CA THR A 132 3.43 2.01 10.28
C THR A 132 3.65 0.87 9.30
N VAL A 133 4.24 1.18 8.15
CA VAL A 133 4.57 0.23 7.09
C VAL A 133 6.05 0.36 6.77
N ASN A 134 6.77 -0.76 6.88
CA ASN A 134 8.13 -0.90 6.36
C ASN A 134 8.09 -2.10 5.41
N ALA A 135 8.19 -1.88 4.10
CA ALA A 135 8.00 -2.92 3.10
C ALA A 135 9.04 -2.84 1.99
N LEU A 136 9.47 -3.99 1.49
CA LEU A 136 10.27 -4.15 0.29
C LEU A 136 9.48 -4.99 -0.72
N ILE A 137 9.17 -4.38 -1.86
CA ILE A 137 8.55 -5.03 -3.01
C ILE A 137 9.66 -5.36 -4.00
N ALA A 138 9.91 -6.65 -4.20
CA ALA A 138 10.92 -7.11 -5.14
C ALA A 138 10.31 -7.28 -6.54
N ASN A 139 11.01 -6.80 -7.57
CA ASN A 139 10.63 -6.93 -8.98
C ASN A 139 9.15 -6.57 -9.23
N TYR A 140 8.78 -5.32 -8.94
CA TYR A 140 7.40 -4.84 -9.08
C TYR A 140 6.84 -4.92 -10.52
N LEU A 141 7.67 -5.26 -11.52
CA LEU A 141 7.25 -5.50 -12.90
C LEU A 141 6.68 -6.91 -13.14
N LYS A 142 6.97 -7.89 -12.29
CA LYS A 142 6.51 -9.28 -12.43
C LYS A 142 5.34 -9.67 -11.52
N GLY A 143 4.98 -8.80 -10.59
CA GLY A 143 3.95 -9.02 -9.57
C GLY A 143 4.48 -8.75 -8.16
N PRO A 144 3.64 -8.27 -7.24
CA PRO A 144 4.12 -7.85 -5.92
C PRO A 144 4.33 -9.06 -5.01
N ALA A 145 5.60 -9.36 -4.71
CA ALA A 145 5.96 -10.20 -3.57
C ALA A 145 6.72 -9.35 -2.55
N ILE A 146 6.21 -9.34 -1.31
CA ILE A 146 6.50 -8.30 -0.32
C ILE A 146 7.22 -8.92 0.87
N SER A 147 8.25 -8.24 1.38
CA SER A 147 8.85 -8.53 2.69
C SER A 147 8.75 -7.29 3.57
N GLY A 148 8.71 -7.44 4.89
CA GLY A 148 8.71 -6.32 5.82
C GLY A 148 7.71 -6.46 6.96
N THR A 149 7.20 -5.35 7.46
CA THR A 149 6.31 -5.31 8.62
C THR A 149 5.18 -4.30 8.42
N ILE A 150 3.99 -4.64 8.89
CA ILE A 150 2.84 -3.75 9.00
C ILE A 150 2.39 -3.73 10.46
N LYS A 151 2.16 -2.54 11.00
CA LYS A 151 1.54 -2.35 12.32
C LYS A 151 0.43 -1.31 12.26
N ALA A 152 -0.59 -1.49 13.07
CA ALA A 152 -1.63 -0.51 13.32
C ALA A 152 -2.20 -0.69 14.73
N ASP A 153 -2.46 0.41 15.43
CA ASP A 153 -3.08 0.33 16.77
C ASP A 153 -4.52 -0.15 16.68
N ASN A 154 -5.26 0.36 15.68
CA ASN A 154 -6.63 -0.06 15.43
C ASN A 154 -7.00 0.02 13.95
N VAL A 155 -7.84 -0.92 13.53
CA VAL A 155 -8.61 -0.90 12.29
C VAL A 155 -10.08 -1.10 12.66
N THR A 156 -10.93 -0.24 12.12
CA THR A 156 -12.38 -0.28 12.28
C THR A 156 -13.01 -0.54 10.92
N ALA A 157 -13.92 -1.51 10.89
CA ALA A 157 -14.72 -1.84 9.72
C ALA A 157 -16.19 -2.00 10.15
N GLY A 158 -17.02 -0.99 9.85
CA GLY A 158 -18.38 -0.91 10.38
C GLY A 158 -18.36 -0.92 11.92
N SER A 159 -19.07 -1.87 12.54
CA SER A 159 -19.08 -2.04 14.01
C SER A 159 -17.89 -2.84 14.56
N THR A 160 -17.04 -3.40 13.69
CA THR A 160 -15.94 -4.28 14.10
C THR A 160 -14.69 -3.47 14.36
N VAL A 161 -14.07 -3.64 15.54
CA VAL A 161 -12.79 -3.04 15.88
C VAL A 161 -11.76 -4.15 16.07
N ILE A 162 -10.65 -4.03 15.36
CA ILE A 162 -9.46 -4.88 15.45
C ILE A 162 -8.34 -4.00 15.99
N SER A 163 -7.65 -4.43 17.04
CA SER A 163 -6.59 -3.65 17.69
C SER A 163 -5.28 -4.41 17.83
N GLY A 164 -4.18 -3.70 18.03
CA GLY A 164 -2.86 -4.28 18.28
C GLY A 164 -2.38 -5.14 17.13
N ILE A 165 -2.53 -4.64 15.90
CA ILE A 165 -2.21 -5.36 14.67
C ILE A 165 -0.71 -5.31 14.48
N GLY A 166 -0.09 -6.48 14.33
CA GLY A 166 1.31 -6.63 13.96
C GLY A 166 1.46 -7.81 13.00
N ILE A 167 2.03 -7.54 11.83
CA ILE A 167 2.20 -8.53 10.77
C ILE A 167 3.62 -8.44 10.23
N ASP A 168 4.33 -9.56 10.25
CA ASP A 168 5.59 -9.79 9.57
C ASP A 168 5.32 -10.43 8.21
N LEU A 169 5.99 -9.93 7.17
CA LEU A 169 5.87 -10.36 5.79
C LEU A 169 7.20 -10.89 5.29
N LYS A 170 7.16 -12.01 4.58
CA LYS A 170 8.33 -12.61 3.95
C LYS A 170 7.99 -13.12 2.56
N ARG A 171 8.76 -12.67 1.58
CA ARG A 171 8.66 -13.15 0.20
C ARG A 171 8.87 -14.66 0.07
N ASP A 172 8.04 -15.29 -0.76
CA ASP A 172 8.12 -16.70 -1.14
C ASP A 172 7.69 -16.91 -2.59
N GLY A 173 8.62 -16.74 -3.53
CA GLY A 173 8.31 -16.73 -4.96
C GLY A 173 7.32 -15.60 -5.30
N ASP A 174 6.18 -15.97 -5.90
CA ASP A 174 5.05 -15.07 -6.20
C ASP A 174 4.11 -14.86 -5.00
N TRP A 175 4.34 -15.57 -3.90
CA TRP A 175 3.57 -15.45 -2.67
C TRP A 175 4.30 -14.55 -1.67
N THR A 176 3.53 -14.02 -0.73
CA THR A 176 4.03 -13.36 0.47
C THR A 176 3.55 -14.14 1.67
N ASN A 177 4.46 -14.80 2.38
CA ASN A 177 4.17 -15.40 3.67
C ASN A 177 3.91 -14.29 4.69
N PHE A 178 2.94 -14.50 5.57
CA PHE A 178 2.67 -13.62 6.69
C PHE A 178 2.62 -14.42 8.00
N THR A 179 3.12 -13.80 9.06
CA THR A 179 2.88 -14.23 10.44
C THR A 179 2.50 -12.99 11.23
N GLY A 180 1.47 -13.08 12.05
CA GLY A 180 1.05 -11.92 12.80
C GLY A 180 -0.04 -12.21 13.80
N GLY A 181 -0.46 -11.16 14.47
CA GLY A 181 -1.56 -11.20 15.42
C GLY A 181 -2.31 -9.89 15.49
N ALA A 182 -3.52 -9.98 16.02
CA ALA A 182 -4.38 -8.87 16.33
C ALA A 182 -5.39 -9.28 17.41
N THR A 183 -6.05 -8.30 18.01
CA THR A 183 -7.15 -8.52 18.95
C THR A 183 -8.45 -8.08 18.29
N ALA A 184 -9.39 -9.00 18.11
CA ALA A 184 -10.72 -8.70 17.56
C ALA A 184 -11.77 -8.93 18.64
N SER A 185 -12.61 -7.93 18.94
CA SER A 185 -13.65 -8.04 19.98
C SER A 185 -13.12 -8.53 21.34
N GLY A 186 -11.91 -8.10 21.71
CA GLY A 186 -11.23 -8.50 22.95
C GLY A 186 -10.59 -9.90 22.93
N ILE A 187 -10.62 -10.59 21.79
CA ILE A 187 -10.03 -11.92 21.61
C ILE A 187 -8.70 -11.76 20.87
N PRO A 188 -7.55 -11.99 21.53
CA PRO A 188 -6.26 -12.04 20.85
C PRO A 188 -6.21 -13.28 19.97
N ALA A 189 -5.79 -13.08 18.73
CA ALA A 189 -5.62 -14.13 17.74
C ALA A 189 -4.30 -13.96 17.00
N THR A 190 -3.70 -15.08 16.61
CA THR A 190 -2.53 -15.15 15.75
C THR A 190 -2.83 -15.95 14.51
N ALA A 191 -2.20 -15.63 13.39
CA ALA A 191 -2.31 -16.39 12.15
C ALA A 191 -0.96 -16.47 11.43
N THR A 192 -0.72 -17.60 10.78
CA THR A 192 0.35 -17.81 9.81
C THR A 192 -0.26 -18.30 8.51
N GLY A 193 0.19 -17.73 7.41
CA GLY A 193 -0.29 -18.08 6.09
C GLY A 193 0.50 -17.42 4.99
N ARG A 194 -0.11 -17.35 3.81
CA ARG A 194 0.44 -16.66 2.66
C ARG A 194 -0.62 -16.01 1.81
N VAL A 195 -0.26 -14.93 1.15
CA VAL A 195 -1.11 -14.16 0.24
C VAL A 195 -0.45 -14.02 -1.13
N LYS A 196 -1.26 -14.07 -2.19
CA LYS A 196 -0.87 -13.76 -3.57
C LYS A 196 -1.89 -12.80 -4.17
N ILE A 197 -1.38 -11.74 -4.80
CA ILE A 197 -2.19 -10.78 -5.54
C ILE A 197 -1.85 -10.95 -7.02
N ALA A 198 -2.80 -11.44 -7.80
CA ALA A 198 -2.64 -11.66 -9.24
C ALA A 198 -4.00 -11.52 -9.93
N ASP A 199 -4.02 -10.96 -11.13
CA ASP A 199 -5.19 -10.92 -12.00
C ASP A 199 -6.46 -10.35 -11.32
N GLY A 200 -6.29 -9.30 -10.50
CA GLY A 200 -7.38 -8.66 -9.76
C GLY A 200 -7.94 -9.48 -8.58
N THR A 201 -7.34 -10.63 -8.27
CA THR A 201 -7.74 -11.50 -7.16
C THR A 201 -6.65 -11.51 -6.08
N THR A 202 -7.08 -11.41 -4.82
CA THR A 202 -6.22 -11.68 -3.65
C THR A 202 -6.56 -13.06 -3.11
N SER A 203 -5.63 -14.00 -3.24
CA SER A 203 -5.77 -15.36 -2.69
C SER A 203 -5.01 -15.46 -1.38
N VAL A 204 -5.66 -15.98 -0.34
CA VAL A 204 -5.09 -16.16 1.00
C VAL A 204 -5.18 -17.63 1.38
N GLU A 205 -4.05 -18.20 1.78
CA GLU A 205 -3.99 -19.53 2.40
C GLU A 205 -3.56 -19.36 3.86
N ILE A 206 -4.40 -19.78 4.79
CA ILE A 206 -4.10 -19.75 6.22
C ILE A 206 -3.65 -21.15 6.62
N THR A 207 -2.38 -21.29 7.00
CA THR A 207 -1.79 -22.59 7.39
C THR A 207 -2.07 -22.91 8.84
N SER A 208 -2.01 -21.90 9.71
CA SER A 208 -2.32 -22.06 11.13
C SER A 208 -2.87 -20.75 11.70
N GLY A 209 -3.64 -20.87 12.77
CA GLY A 209 -4.15 -19.73 13.50
C GLY A 209 -4.75 -20.19 14.79
N GLU A 210 -4.65 -19.35 15.81
CA GLU A 210 -5.10 -19.67 17.16
C GLU A 210 -5.73 -18.45 17.81
N ALA A 211 -6.76 -18.67 18.61
CA ALA A 211 -7.39 -17.67 19.44
C ALA A 211 -7.88 -18.33 20.74
N THR A 212 -7.96 -17.56 21.83
CA THR A 212 -8.56 -18.04 23.08
C THR A 212 -9.80 -17.24 23.40
N VAL A 213 -10.96 -17.90 23.37
CA VAL A 213 -12.26 -17.27 23.63
C VAL A 213 -12.77 -17.76 24.97
N ARG A 214 -12.84 -16.89 25.97
CA ARG A 214 -13.35 -17.21 27.33
C ARG A 214 -12.71 -18.49 27.92
N GLY A 215 -11.40 -18.65 27.72
CA GLY A 215 -10.62 -19.80 28.20
C GLY A 215 -10.64 -21.03 27.28
N ILE A 216 -11.38 -21.00 26.17
CA ILE A 216 -11.43 -22.08 25.19
C ILE A 216 -10.47 -21.75 24.05
N LYS A 217 -9.45 -22.59 23.85
CA LYS A 217 -8.57 -22.50 22.69
C LYS A 217 -9.34 -22.93 21.44
N ALA A 218 -9.33 -22.07 20.43
CA ALA A 218 -9.75 -22.35 19.07
C ALA A 218 -8.50 -22.33 18.18
N ALA A 219 -8.29 -23.36 17.37
CA ALA A 219 -7.17 -23.45 16.45
C ALA A 219 -7.64 -23.89 15.07
N ILE A 220 -7.00 -23.40 14.01
CA ILE A 220 -7.25 -23.88 12.65
C ILE A 220 -6.89 -25.37 12.58
N ALA A 221 -7.85 -26.19 12.16
CA ALA A 221 -7.73 -27.65 12.13
C ALA A 221 -6.98 -28.14 10.88
N GLU A 222 -7.11 -27.43 9.76
CA GLU A 222 -6.46 -27.74 8.48
C GLU A 222 -6.28 -26.44 7.66
N PRO A 223 -5.32 -26.41 6.71
CA PRO A 223 -5.11 -25.25 5.86
C PRO A 223 -6.39 -24.77 5.18
N SER A 224 -6.67 -23.48 5.28
CA SER A 224 -7.93 -22.86 4.86
C SER A 224 -7.68 -21.83 3.75
N ARG A 225 -8.62 -21.70 2.82
CA ARG A 225 -8.51 -20.82 1.66
C ARG A 225 -9.57 -19.73 1.65
N LEU A 226 -9.12 -18.52 1.34
CA LEU A 226 -9.96 -17.36 1.11
C LEU A 226 -9.56 -16.69 -0.20
N SER A 227 -10.53 -16.13 -0.91
CA SER A 227 -10.29 -15.31 -2.11
C SER A 227 -11.04 -14.00 -2.00
N ILE A 228 -10.44 -12.93 -2.52
CA ILE A 228 -11.05 -11.61 -2.58
C ILE A 228 -10.95 -11.12 -4.01
N ALA A 229 -12.11 -10.87 -4.64
CA ALA A 229 -12.18 -10.34 -6.00
C ALA A 229 -13.44 -9.47 -6.13
N ASN A 230 -13.33 -8.35 -6.86
CA ASN A 230 -14.45 -7.43 -7.12
C ASN A 230 -15.22 -7.01 -5.85
N GLY A 231 -14.50 -6.80 -4.73
CA GLY A 231 -15.11 -6.42 -3.45
C GLY A 231 -15.83 -7.55 -2.70
N VAL A 232 -15.81 -8.78 -3.21
CA VAL A 232 -16.38 -9.97 -2.54
C VAL A 232 -15.25 -10.83 -1.98
N THR A 233 -15.34 -11.12 -0.69
CA THR A 233 -14.52 -12.11 0.02
C THR A 233 -15.27 -13.44 0.04
N ILE A 234 -14.64 -14.53 -0.38
CA ILE A 234 -15.15 -15.90 -0.30
C ILE A 234 -14.26 -16.68 0.67
N ILE A 235 -14.89 -17.32 1.66
CA ILE A 235 -14.29 -18.29 2.56
C ILE A 235 -14.75 -19.67 2.10
N GLU A 236 -13.88 -20.41 1.44
CA GLU A 236 -14.21 -21.76 0.94
C GLU A 236 -14.54 -22.69 2.11
N LYS A 237 -13.61 -22.74 3.08
CA LYS A 237 -13.73 -23.49 4.32
C LYS A 237 -12.69 -23.00 5.31
N LEU A 238 -13.12 -22.75 6.53
CA LEU A 238 -12.30 -22.51 7.71
C LEU A 238 -12.71 -23.50 8.79
N ALA A 239 -11.93 -24.57 8.95
CA ALA A 239 -12.17 -25.58 9.97
C ALA A 239 -11.42 -25.23 11.26
N LEU A 240 -12.12 -25.29 12.39
CA LEU A 240 -11.59 -24.94 13.71
C LEU A 240 -11.71 -26.14 14.64
N ASN A 241 -10.62 -26.46 15.34
CA ASN A 241 -10.62 -27.32 16.51
C ASN A 241 -10.85 -26.44 17.74
N LEU A 242 -11.90 -26.77 18.48
CA LEU A 242 -12.26 -26.16 19.76
C LEU A 242 -11.91 -27.15 20.87
N GLY A 243 -11.72 -26.67 22.11
CA GLY A 243 -11.33 -27.47 23.28
C GLY A 243 -12.26 -28.63 23.71
N GLY A 244 -13.13 -29.11 22.83
CA GLY A 244 -13.98 -30.29 22.97
C GLY A 244 -14.78 -30.64 21.71
N GLY A 245 -14.44 -30.08 20.54
CA GLY A 245 -15.22 -30.28 19.32
C GLY A 245 -14.63 -29.56 18.10
N SER A 246 -15.39 -29.50 17.01
CA SER A 246 -14.99 -28.79 15.79
C SER A 246 -16.09 -27.83 15.33
N ALA A 247 -15.66 -26.78 14.63
CA ALA A 247 -16.54 -25.86 13.92
C ALA A 247 -16.02 -25.69 12.49
N THR A 248 -16.91 -25.39 11.55
CA THR A 248 -16.54 -25.05 10.18
C THR A 248 -17.27 -23.79 9.77
N VAL A 249 -16.54 -22.83 9.21
CA VAL A 249 -17.07 -21.58 8.67
C VAL A 249 -16.82 -21.57 7.17
N SER A 250 -17.86 -21.24 6.41
CA SER A 250 -17.77 -20.96 4.97
C SER A 250 -18.80 -19.88 4.63
N GLY A 251 -18.59 -19.17 3.52
CA GLY A 251 -19.53 -18.14 3.07
C GLY A 251 -18.87 -17.06 2.23
N SER A 252 -19.66 -16.09 1.81
CA SER A 252 -19.22 -14.89 1.10
C SER A 252 -19.60 -13.62 1.84
N ALA A 253 -18.79 -12.58 1.72
CA ALA A 253 -19.06 -11.24 2.23
C ALA A 253 -18.67 -10.20 1.17
N GLY A 254 -19.56 -9.27 0.84
CA GLY A 254 -19.31 -8.21 -0.14
C GLY A 254 -20.17 -6.98 0.12
N GLU A 255 -19.89 -5.88 -0.60
CA GLU A 255 -20.61 -4.60 -0.44
C GLU A 255 -22.09 -4.70 -0.84
N THR A 256 -22.43 -5.58 -1.79
CA THR A 256 -23.81 -5.91 -2.15
C THR A 256 -24.21 -7.22 -1.48
N LEU A 257 -25.10 -7.12 -0.49
CA LEU A 257 -25.92 -8.24 -0.05
C LEU A 257 -27.01 -8.45 -1.11
N ASP A 258 -26.97 -9.55 -1.84
CA ASP A 258 -28.16 -10.11 -2.49
C ASP A 258 -28.79 -11.16 -1.56
#